data_AF-A0A0P1IWU8-F1
#
_entry.id   AF-A0A0P1IWU8-F1
#
_cell.length_a   1.000
_cell.length_b   1.000
_cell.length_c   1.000
_cell.angle_alpha   90.00
_cell.angle_beta   90.00
_cell.angle_gamma   90.00
#
_symmetry.space_group_name_H-M   'P 1'
#
loop_
_entity.id
_entity.type
_entity.pdbx_description
1 polymer ?
#
loop_
_entity_poly.entity_id
_entity_poly.type
_entity_poly.pdbx_seq_one_letter_code
_entity_poly.pdbx_strand_id
1 'polypeptide(L)'
;MDSRLFFVAICNYRQYVVTGAVLEEAAMTGKQLEFDQRVHRLNKKHAKLSRGYRATMRKDGLVVMKPQRVKSAVPAKLLLICLAGLFAFKVFLLTSLGASAYQYRVDSLAQGTSVEQAGAWLMQIDPVSEFLASYINNLIH
;
A
#
# COMPACT_ATOMS: atom_id res chain seq x y z
N MET A 1 -36.50 -8.18 -64.81
CA MET A 1 -36.34 -8.37 -63.35
C MET A 1 -34.97 -7.83 -62.99
N ASP A 2 -34.94 -6.75 -62.21
CA ASP A 2 -33.73 -5.92 -62.04
C ASP A 2 -32.75 -6.59 -61.07
N SER A 3 -31.69 -7.19 -61.61
CA SER A 3 -30.63 -7.88 -60.86
C SER A 3 -29.96 -7.00 -59.80
N ARG A 4 -30.07 -5.67 -59.95
CA ARG A 4 -29.55 -4.69 -58.99
C ARG A 4 -30.34 -4.68 -57.68
N LEU A 5 -31.66 -4.85 -57.74
CA LEU A 5 -32.52 -4.91 -56.55
C LEU A 5 -32.27 -6.17 -55.72
N PHE A 6 -32.00 -7.30 -56.39
CA PHE A 6 -31.71 -8.56 -55.71
C PHE A 6 -30.37 -8.52 -54.96
N PHE A 7 -29.35 -7.89 -55.55
CA PHE A 7 -28.04 -7.74 -54.92
C PHE A 7 -28.09 -6.80 -53.70
N VAL A 8 -28.84 -5.69 -53.78
CA VAL A 8 -29.04 -4.75 -52.67
C VAL A 8 -29.78 -5.43 -51.50
N ALA A 9 -30.80 -6.25 -51.80
CA ALA A 9 -31.53 -7.00 -50.77
C ALA A 9 -30.65 -8.04 -50.05
N ILE A 10 -29.82 -8.78 -50.80
CA ILE A 10 -28.87 -9.75 -50.21
C ILE A 10 -27.82 -9.03 -49.35
N CYS A 11 -27.29 -7.91 -49.83
CA CYS A 11 -26.29 -7.14 -49.09
C CYS A 11 -26.88 -6.56 -47.79
N ASN A 12 -28.12 -6.07 -47.83
CA ASN A 12 -28.84 -5.56 -46.67
C ASN A 12 -29.17 -6.68 -45.67
N TYR A 13 -29.68 -7.83 -46.13
CA TYR A 13 -29.95 -8.99 -45.28
C TYR A 13 -28.68 -9.50 -44.58
N ARG A 14 -27.57 -9.57 -45.32
CA ARG A 14 -26.26 -9.97 -44.77
C ARG A 14 -25.73 -8.95 -43.74
N GLN A 15 -25.97 -7.65 -43.95
CA GLN A 15 -25.66 -6.61 -42.96
C GLN A 15 -26.46 -6.82 -41.66
N TYR A 16 -27.77 -7.04 -41.74
CA TYR A 16 -28.62 -7.26 -40.56
C TYR A 16 -28.25 -8.51 -39.75
N VAL A 17 -27.94 -9.62 -40.43
CA VAL A 17 -27.51 -10.86 -39.77
C VAL A 17 -26.17 -10.70 -39.07
N VAL A 18 -25.21 -10.02 -39.71
CA VAL A 18 -23.91 -9.74 -39.09
C VAL A 18 -24.08 -8.83 -37.88
N THR A 19 -24.81 -7.71 -38.01
CA THR A 19 -25.07 -6.78 -36.89
C THR A 19 -25.81 -7.45 -35.73
N GLY A 20 -26.79 -8.32 -36.02
CA GLY A 20 -27.50 -9.09 -34.99
C GLY A 20 -26.60 -10.04 -34.20
N ALA A 21 -25.71 -10.76 -34.89
CA ALA A 21 -24.76 -11.68 -34.24
C ALA A 21 -23.78 -10.95 -33.31
N VAL A 22 -23.25 -9.77 -33.71
CA VAL A 22 -22.32 -9.01 -32.85
C VAL A 22 -23.01 -8.45 -31.61
N LEU A 23 -24.31 -8.11 -31.70
CA LEU A 23 -25.10 -7.65 -30.57
C LEU A 23 -25.37 -8.76 -29.56
N GLU A 24 -25.62 -9.99 -30.03
CA GLU A 24 -25.82 -11.15 -29.17
C GLU A 24 -24.51 -11.57 -28.47
N GLU A 25 -23.38 -11.53 -29.20
CA GLU A 25 -22.04 -11.76 -28.64
C GLU A 25 -21.71 -10.73 -27.55
N ALA A 26 -21.92 -9.44 -27.83
CA ALA A 26 -21.70 -8.37 -26.85
C ALA A 26 -22.61 -8.49 -25.60
N ALA A 27 -23.87 -8.91 -25.78
CA ALA A 27 -24.79 -9.13 -24.67
C ALA A 27 -24.38 -10.33 -23.79
N MET A 28 -23.89 -11.41 -24.41
CA MET A 28 -23.36 -12.57 -23.70
C MET A 28 -22.08 -12.21 -22.92
N THR A 29 -21.15 -11.49 -23.53
CA THR A 29 -19.94 -10.99 -22.85
C THR A 29 -20.29 -10.08 -21.67
N GLY A 30 -21.27 -9.18 -21.83
CA GLY A 30 -21.73 -8.30 -20.74
C GLY A 30 -22.24 -9.09 -19.53
N LYS A 31 -23.05 -10.14 -19.76
CA LYS A 31 -23.56 -11.01 -18.68
C LYS A 31 -22.45 -11.80 -17.97
N GLN A 32 -21.45 -12.28 -18.71
CA GLN A 32 -20.29 -12.97 -18.13
C GLN A 32 -19.48 -12.01 -17.23
N LEU A 33 -19.25 -10.78 -17.68
CA LEU A 33 -18.53 -9.76 -16.91
C LEU A 33 -19.27 -9.38 -15.62
N GLU A 34 -20.60 -9.24 -15.64
CA GLU A 34 -21.39 -8.99 -14.45
C GLU A 34 -21.30 -10.14 -13.44
N PHE A 35 -21.32 -11.38 -13.92
CA PHE A 35 -21.16 -12.56 -13.08
C PHE A 35 -19.78 -12.61 -12.44
N ASP A 36 -18.72 -12.38 -13.21
CA ASP A 36 -17.34 -12.36 -12.72
C ASP A 36 -17.12 -11.27 -11.66
N GLN A 37 -17.68 -10.08 -11.87
CA GLN A 37 -17.64 -9.01 -10.87
C GLN A 37 -18.33 -9.41 -9.56
N ARG A 38 -19.45 -10.15 -9.65
CA ARG A 38 -20.16 -10.66 -8.47
C ARG A 38 -19.34 -11.73 -7.75
N VAL A 39 -18.77 -12.69 -8.49
CA VAL A 39 -17.90 -13.74 -7.93
C VAL A 39 -16.68 -13.12 -7.25
N HIS A 40 -16.05 -12.14 -7.89
CA HIS A 40 -14.92 -11.42 -7.32
C HIS A 40 -15.30 -10.70 -6.01
N ARG A 41 -16.46 -10.04 -5.98
CA ARG A 41 -16.97 -9.38 -4.76
C ARG A 41 -17.24 -10.38 -3.64
N LEU A 42 -17.77 -11.56 -3.98
CA LEU A 42 -18.04 -12.64 -3.02
C LEU A 42 -16.73 -13.20 -2.45
N ASN A 43 -15.77 -13.54 -3.30
CA ASN A 43 -14.44 -14.00 -2.90
C ASN A 43 -13.73 -13.00 -2.00
N LYS A 44 -13.79 -11.70 -2.35
CA LYS A 44 -13.25 -10.62 -1.52
C LYS A 44 -13.93 -10.52 -0.15
N LYS A 45 -15.23 -10.82 -0.06
CA LYS A 45 -15.97 -10.87 1.22
C LYS A 45 -15.54 -12.08 2.05
N HIS A 46 -15.43 -13.27 1.45
CA HIS A 46 -14.96 -14.47 2.14
C HIS A 46 -13.53 -14.32 2.65
N ALA A 47 -12.61 -13.80 1.82
CA ALA A 47 -11.24 -13.54 2.23
C ALA A 47 -11.11 -12.51 3.38
N LYS A 48 -12.07 -11.59 3.51
CA LYS A 48 -12.13 -10.67 4.66
C LYS A 48 -12.71 -11.31 5.91
N LEU A 49 -13.67 -12.24 5.76
CA LEU A 49 -14.26 -12.98 6.87
C LEU A 49 -13.27 -14.02 7.44
N SER A 50 -12.45 -14.66 6.59
CA SER A 50 -11.44 -15.63 7.04
C SER A 50 -10.32 -15.00 7.90
N ARG A 51 -10.05 -13.70 7.73
CA ARG A 51 -9.09 -12.92 8.55
C ARG A 51 -9.63 -12.49 9.91
N GLY A 52 -10.89 -12.82 10.23
CA GLY A 52 -11.55 -12.48 11.47
C GLY A 52 -12.93 -11.85 11.26
N TYR A 53 -13.88 -12.23 12.10
CA TYR A 53 -15.26 -11.77 12.03
C TYR A 53 -15.81 -11.45 13.42
N ARG A 54 -16.79 -10.54 13.46
CA ARG A 54 -17.60 -10.28 14.64
C ARG A 54 -19.04 -10.64 14.33
N ALA A 55 -19.64 -11.51 15.14
CA ALA A 55 -21.07 -11.77 15.11
C ALA A 55 -21.81 -10.54 15.66
N THR A 56 -22.68 -9.95 14.85
CA THR A 56 -23.55 -8.86 15.29
C THR A 56 -24.99 -9.26 15.06
N MET A 57 -25.81 -9.18 16.10
CA MET A 57 -27.25 -9.38 15.99
C MET A 57 -27.87 -8.15 15.33
N ARG A 58 -28.61 -8.36 14.26
CA ARG A 58 -29.37 -7.32 13.57
C ARG A 58 -30.74 -7.18 14.25
N LYS A 59 -31.43 -6.06 14.01
CA LYS A 59 -32.72 -5.71 14.65
C LYS A 59 -33.85 -6.72 14.37
N ASP A 60 -33.66 -7.57 13.35
CA ASP A 60 -34.55 -8.67 12.93
C ASP A 60 -34.27 -9.98 13.69
N GLY A 61 -33.32 -10.00 14.63
CA GLY A 61 -32.94 -11.20 15.37
C GLY A 61 -31.95 -12.10 14.63
N LEU A 62 -31.51 -11.74 13.43
CA LEU A 62 -30.55 -12.53 12.65
C LEU A 62 -29.10 -12.20 13.06
N VAL A 63 -28.32 -13.24 13.32
CA VAL A 63 -26.88 -13.12 13.58
C VAL A 63 -26.13 -13.01 12.26
N VAL A 64 -25.59 -11.83 11.96
CA VAL A 64 -24.81 -11.59 10.74
C VAL A 64 -23.33 -11.47 11.10
N MET A 65 -22.50 -12.23 10.40
CA MET A 65 -21.04 -12.12 10.50
C MET A 65 -20.55 -10.92 9.68
N LYS A 66 -19.92 -9.95 10.36
CA LYS A 66 -19.26 -8.82 9.71
C LYS A 66 -17.74 -8.99 9.78
N PRO A 67 -17.00 -8.76 8.68
CA PRO A 67 -15.54 -8.85 8.71
C PRO A 67 -15.00 -7.79 9.66
N GLN A 68 -14.19 -8.22 10.64
CA GLN A 68 -13.58 -7.30 11.58
C GLN A 68 -12.35 -6.68 10.90
N ARG A 69 -12.42 -5.39 10.58
CA ARG A 69 -11.26 -4.68 10.03
C ARG A 69 -10.18 -4.61 11.11
N VAL A 70 -9.11 -5.39 10.94
CA VAL A 70 -7.86 -5.14 11.66
C VAL A 70 -7.35 -3.78 11.21
N LYS A 71 -7.55 -2.75 12.04
CA LYS A 71 -6.81 -1.50 11.87
C LYS A 71 -5.37 -1.86 12.19
N SER A 72 -4.43 -1.62 11.27
CA SER A 72 -3.01 -1.73 11.60
C SER A 72 -2.79 -0.87 12.85
N ALA A 73 -2.48 -1.53 13.96
CA ALA A 73 -2.59 -0.95 15.29
C ALA A 73 -1.37 -0.10 15.66
N VAL A 74 -0.47 0.16 14.71
CA VAL A 74 0.64 1.08 14.91
C VAL A 74 0.16 2.47 14.51
N PRO A 75 -0.27 3.32 15.46
CA PRO A 75 -0.63 4.68 15.13
C PRO A 75 0.61 5.37 14.58
N ALA A 76 0.47 6.16 13.51
CA ALA A 76 1.56 6.97 12.96
C ALA A 76 2.24 7.84 14.05
N LYS A 77 1.48 8.21 15.09
CA LYS A 77 1.98 8.90 16.29
C LYS A 77 3.08 8.12 17.02
N LEU A 78 2.97 6.79 17.15
CA LEU A 78 3.99 5.97 17.81
C LEU A 78 5.28 5.91 16.98
N LEU A 79 5.15 5.75 15.66
CA LEU A 79 6.29 5.81 14.75
C LEU A 79 7.02 7.14 14.86
N LEU A 80 6.28 8.25 14.90
CA LEU A 80 6.83 9.61 15.00
C LEU A 80 7.57 9.82 16.34
N ILE A 81 7.01 9.34 17.46
CA ILE A 81 7.65 9.41 18.78
C ILE A 81 8.95 8.57 18.81
N CYS A 82 8.92 7.35 18.27
CA CYS A 82 10.11 6.51 18.17
C CYS A 82 11.20 7.18 17.33
N LEU A 83 10.84 7.76 16.18
CA LEU A 83 11.77 8.46 15.32
C LEU A 83 12.41 9.65 16.05
N ALA A 84 11.59 10.47 16.70
CA ALA A 84 12.06 11.62 17.48
C ALA A 84 13.00 11.20 18.62
N GLY A 85 12.69 10.10 19.32
CA GLY A 85 13.56 9.55 20.37
C GLY A 85 14.92 9.09 19.84
N LEU A 86 14.95 8.44 18.66
CA LEU A 86 16.20 8.04 18.01
C LEU A 86 17.06 9.25 17.62
N PHE A 87 16.46 10.30 17.06
CA PHE A 87 17.18 11.53 16.72
C PHE A 87 17.69 12.26 17.97
N ALA A 88 16.87 12.37 19.00
CA ALA A 88 17.28 12.97 20.28
C ALA A 88 18.47 12.20 20.90
N PHE A 89 18.43 10.87 20.85
CA PHE A 89 19.54 10.03 21.30
C PHE A 89 20.81 10.21 20.44
N LYS A 90 20.68 10.31 19.10
CA LYS A 90 21.80 10.59 18.18
C LYS A 90 22.46 11.93 18.52
N VAL A 91 21.68 12.98 18.73
CA VAL A 91 22.17 14.32 19.11
C VAL A 91 22.80 14.30 20.51
N PHE A 92 22.19 13.63 21.48
CA PHE A 92 22.73 13.50 22.83
C PHE A 92 24.11 12.82 22.85
N LEU A 93 24.28 11.73 22.08
CA LEU A 93 25.58 11.07 21.95
C LEU A 93 26.63 11.98 21.30
N LEU A 94 26.23 12.74 20.28
CA LEU A 94 27.14 13.62 19.55
C LEU A 94 27.59 14.81 20.42
N THR A 95 26.69 15.40 21.21
CA THR A 95 27.01 16.47 22.16
C THR A 95 27.81 15.98 23.37
N SER A 96 27.56 14.76 23.87
CA SER A 96 28.27 14.23 25.05
C SER A 96 29.67 13.69 24.75
N LEU A 97 29.92 13.14 23.56
CA LEU A 97 31.24 12.62 23.18
C LEU A 97 32.10 13.63 22.41
N GLY A 98 31.48 14.62 21.75
CA GLY A 98 32.17 15.52 20.84
C GLY A 98 32.53 14.87 19.50
N ALA A 99 32.71 15.68 18.45
CA ALA A 99 32.83 15.21 17.06
C ALA A 99 33.99 14.22 16.83
N SER A 100 35.12 14.37 17.53
CA SER A 100 36.32 13.53 17.32
C SER A 100 36.19 12.13 17.94
N ALA A 101 35.63 12.00 19.14
CA ALA A 101 35.40 10.70 19.77
C ALA A 101 34.22 9.96 19.14
N TYR A 102 33.26 10.69 18.56
CA TYR A 102 32.13 10.11 17.83
C TYR A 102 32.56 9.35 16.58
N GLN A 103 33.45 9.95 15.76
CA GLN A 103 33.95 9.31 14.55
C GLN A 103 34.68 8.00 14.83
N TYR A 104 35.54 7.97 15.86
CA TYR A 104 36.26 6.77 16.28
C TYR A 104 35.31 5.62 16.72
N ARG A 105 34.17 5.95 17.34
CA ARG A 105 33.17 4.96 17.76
C ARG A 105 32.37 4.43 16.58
N VAL A 106 32.05 5.26 15.59
CA VAL A 106 31.38 4.82 14.36
C VAL A 106 32.27 3.87 13.55
N ASP A 107 33.56 4.22 13.42
CA ASP A 107 34.54 3.36 12.74
C ASP A 107 34.74 2.02 13.46
N SER A 108 34.69 2.02 14.80
CA SER A 108 34.74 0.80 15.61
C SER A 108 33.46 -0.04 15.48
N LEU A 109 32.27 0.58 15.40
CA LEU A 109 30.99 -0.12 15.17
C LEU A 109 30.90 -0.73 13.76
N ALA A 110 31.51 -0.10 12.76
CA ALA A 110 31.55 -0.61 11.39
C ALA A 110 32.34 -1.92 11.25
N GLN A 111 33.27 -2.19 12.17
CA GLN A 111 34.06 -3.42 12.23
C GLN A 111 33.43 -4.50 13.13
N GLY A 112 32.27 -4.21 13.76
CA GLY A 112 31.59 -5.11 14.68
C GLY A 112 30.67 -6.13 14.01
N THR A 113 29.78 -6.70 14.82
CA THR A 113 28.73 -7.65 14.44
C THR A 113 27.69 -7.03 13.50
N SER A 114 26.86 -7.84 12.85
CA SER A 114 25.84 -7.37 11.89
C SER A 114 24.82 -6.38 12.47
N VAL A 115 24.56 -6.44 13.78
CA VAL A 115 23.72 -5.45 14.48
C VAL A 115 24.47 -4.12 14.69
N GLU A 116 25.77 -4.18 14.97
CA GLU A 116 26.63 -3.00 15.16
C GLU A 116 26.92 -2.29 13.84
N GLN A 117 27.08 -3.04 12.74
CA GLN A 117 27.19 -2.50 11.38
C GLN A 117 25.92 -1.77 10.94
N ALA A 118 24.74 -2.29 11.28
CA ALA A 118 23.48 -1.60 11.05
C ALA A 118 23.39 -0.29 11.85
N GLY A 119 23.93 -0.29 13.08
CA GLY A 119 24.11 0.91 13.89
C GLY A 119 25.08 1.91 13.26
N ALA A 120 26.22 1.46 12.73
CA ALA A 120 27.20 2.30 12.05
C ALA A 120 26.62 2.97 10.79
N TRP A 121 25.84 2.21 10.02
CA TRP A 121 25.17 2.73 8.83
C TRP A 121 24.11 3.79 9.18
N LEU A 122 23.33 3.58 10.24
CA LEU A 122 22.35 4.56 10.74
C LEU A 122 23.02 5.79 11.39
N MET A 123 24.23 5.63 11.91
CA MET A 123 25.01 6.67 12.60
C MET A 123 25.98 7.43 11.70
N GLN A 124 25.99 7.21 10.38
CA GLN A 124 26.76 8.05 9.47
C GLN A 124 26.36 9.53 9.67
N ILE A 125 27.37 10.40 9.56
CA ILE A 125 27.22 11.85 9.72
C ILE A 125 26.34 12.34 8.57
N ASP A 126 25.07 12.62 8.90
CA ASP A 126 24.15 13.30 8.00
C ASP A 126 24.42 14.80 8.08
N PRO A 127 24.34 15.55 6.96
CA PRO A 127 24.52 17.01 6.94
C PRO A 127 23.63 17.72 7.99
N VAL A 128 22.43 17.18 8.23
CA VAL A 128 21.48 17.69 9.23
C VAL A 128 22.03 17.58 10.66
N SER A 129 22.77 16.51 10.99
CA SER A 129 23.39 16.33 12.30
C SER A 129 24.55 17.30 12.51
N GLU A 130 25.35 17.59 11.48
CA GLU A 130 26.38 18.64 11.53
C GLU A 130 25.78 20.04 11.75
N PHE A 131 24.71 20.38 11.01
CA PHE A 131 24.00 21.65 11.20
C PHE A 131 23.45 21.79 12.63
N LEU A 132 22.80 20.75 13.16
CA LEU A 132 22.29 20.75 14.54
C LEU A 132 23.42 20.85 15.58
N ALA A 133 24.54 20.16 15.36
CA ALA A 133 25.70 20.23 16.25
C ALA A 133 26.31 21.65 16.28
N SER A 134 26.47 22.28 15.12
CA SER A 134 26.96 23.66 15.02
C SER A 134 26.03 24.67 15.70
N TYR A 135 24.71 24.45 15.61
CA TYR A 135 23.70 25.31 16.21
C TYR A 135 23.68 25.21 17.73
N ILE A 136 23.79 23.99 18.27
CA ILE A 136 23.84 23.74 19.72
C ILE A 136 25.16 24.23 20.31
N ASN A 137 26.28 24.06 19.60
CA ASN A 137 27.59 24.51 20.09
C ASN A 137 27.68 26.05 20.15
N ASN A 138 27.06 26.75 19.19
CA ASN A 138 26.89 28.21 19.25
C ASN A 138 25.91 28.71 20.31
N LEU A 139 25.04 27.83 20.84
CA LEU A 139 24.07 28.20 21.87
C LEU A 139 24.64 28.01 23.29
N ILE A 140 25.64 27.13 23.44
CA ILE A 140 26.28 26.80 24.72
C ILE A 140 27.52 27.67 24.99
N HIS A 141 28.16 28.21 23.96
CA HIS A 141 29.22 29.22 24.06
C HIS A 141 28.65 30.64 24.02
#